data_AF-A0A0P4UXL0-F1
#
_entry.id   AF-A0A0P4UXL0-F1
#
_cell.length_a   1.000
_cell.length_b   1.000
_cell.length_c   1.000
_cell.angle_alpha   90.00
_cell.angle_beta   90.00
_cell.angle_gamma   90.00
#
_symmetry.space_group_name_H-M   'P 1'
#
loop_
_entity.id
_entity.type
_entity.pdbx_description
1 polymer ?
#
loop_
_entity_poly.entity_id
_entity_poly.type
_entity_poly.pdbx_seq_one_letter_code
_entity_poly.pdbx_strand_id
1 'polypeptide(L)' 'MDVKLVLLVLSGVFTVACLFFGTRNGFYDTDNYHGNGSAH' A
#
# COMPACT_ATOMS: atom_id res chain seq x y z
N MET A 1 -24.28 6.91 12.42
CA MET A 1 -22.87 6.64 12.78
C MET A 1 -22.11 7.94 12.66
N ASP A 2 -21.33 8.31 13.68
CA ASP A 2 -20.59 9.58 13.67
C ASP A 2 -19.39 9.50 12.70
N VAL A 3 -19.23 10.51 11.84
CA VAL A 3 -18.19 10.51 10.78
C VAL A 3 -16.78 10.54 11.36
N LYS A 4 -16.56 11.16 12.53
CA LYS A 4 -15.24 11.21 13.17
C LYS A 4 -14.84 9.81 13.62
N LEU A 5 -15.80 9.06 14.16
CA LEU A 5 -15.58 7.66 14.55
C LEU A 5 -15.26 6.78 13.34
N VAL A 6 -15.97 6.94 12.23
CA VAL A 6 -15.69 6.21 10.97
C VAL A 6 -14.28 6.48 10.49
N LEU A 7 -13.87 7.75 10.42
CA LEU A 7 -12.55 8.16 9.96
C LEU A 7 -11.44 7.63 10.86
N LEU A 8 -11.63 7.64 12.19
CA LEU A 8 -10.66 7.10 13.14
C LEU A 8 -10.39 5.61 12.86
N VAL A 9 -11.46 4.81 12.73
CA VAL A 9 -11.35 3.36 12.49
C VAL A 9 -10.73 3.07 11.13
N LEU A 10 -11.23 3.73 10.07
CA LEU A 10 -10.70 3.52 8.72
C LEU A 10 -9.24 3.96 8.59
N SER A 11 -8.81 5.02 9.30
CA SER A 11 -7.41 5.44 9.29
C SER A 11 -6.51 4.37 9.89
N GLY A 12 -6.90 3.78 11.03
CA GLY A 12 -6.15 2.67 11.64
C GLY A 12 -6.04 1.45 10.72
N VAL A 13 -7.16 1.04 10.11
CA VAL A 13 -7.20 -0.08 9.15
C VAL A 13 -6.34 0.24 7.92
N PHE A 14 -6.46 1.44 7.37
CA PHE A 14 -5.71 1.89 6.21
C PHE A 14 -4.20 1.89 6.48
N THR A 15 -3.75 2.41 7.61
CA THR A 15 -2.33 2.40 7.98
C THR A 15 -1.75 0.99 8.04
N VAL A 16 -2.43 0.06 8.73
CA VAL A 16 -1.96 -1.33 8.83
C VAL A 16 -1.98 -2.00 7.45
N ALA A 17 -3.01 -1.76 6.64
CA ALA A 17 -3.11 -2.29 5.29
C ALA A 17 -1.97 -1.77 4.39
N CYS A 18 -1.64 -0.47 4.44
CA CYS A 18 -0.52 0.09 3.68
C CYS A 18 0.80 -0.59 4.05
N LEU A 19 1.07 -0.78 5.35
CA LEU A 19 2.27 -1.48 5.81
C LEU A 19 2.29 -2.94 5.32
N PHE A 20 1.15 -3.64 5.39
CA PHE A 20 1.06 -5.02 4.91
C PHE A 20 1.30 -5.12 3.40
N PHE A 21 0.54 -4.37 2.58
CA PHE A 21 0.62 -4.44 1.12
C PHE A 21 1.94 -3.87 0.58
N GLY A 22 2.56 -2.91 1.27
CA GLY A 22 3.89 -2.41 0.92
C GLY A 22 4.98 -3.50 0.97
N THR A 23 4.78 -4.57 1.74
CA THR A 23 5.72 -5.72 1.79
C THR A 23 5.38 -6.83 0.78
N ARG A 24 4.25 -6.75 0.10
CA ARG A 24 3.72 -7.77 -0.82
C ARG A 24 3.87 -7.33 -2.27
N ASN A 25 5.08 -6.94 -2.65
CA ASN A 25 5.42 -6.63 -4.03
C ASN A 25 5.64 -7.92 -4.85
N GLY A 26 5.64 -7.80 -6.17
CA GLY A 26 5.80 -8.94 -7.07
C GLY A 26 6.67 -8.58 -8.25
N PHE A 27 6.04 -8.12 -9.34
CA PHE A 27 6.70 -7.88 -10.63
C PHE A 27 7.99 -7.06 -10.53
N TYR A 28 7.99 -5.98 -9.76
CA TYR A 28 9.13 -5.05 -9.63
C TYR A 28 10.37 -5.65 -8.94
N ASP A 29 10.22 -6.75 -8.21
CA ASP A 29 11.34 -7.45 -7.55
C ASP A 29 11.77 -8.72 -8.31
N THR A 30 11.30 -8.91 -9.55
CA THR A 30 11.66 -10.06 -10.38
C THR A 30 12.72 -9.71 -11.41
N ASP A 31 13.43 -10.72 -11.90
CA ASP A 31 14.37 -10.60 -13.03
C ASP A 31 13.71 -10.13 -14.34
N ASN A 32 12.37 -10.21 -14.43
CA ASN A 32 11.62 -9.72 -15.59
C ASN A 32 11.43 -8.20 -15.57
N TYR A 33 11.76 -7.53 -14.47
CA TYR A 33 11.69 -6.09 -14.37
C TYR A 33 13.02 -5.45 -14.77
N HIS A 34 13.02 -4.80 -15.92
CA HIS A 34 14.22 -4.17 -16.50
C HIS A 34 14.28 -2.65 -16.31
N GLY A 35 13.31 -2.07 -15.59
CA GLY A 35 13.22 -0.64 -15.32
C GLY A 35 13.81 -0.26 -13.96
N ASN A 36 13.74 1.04 -13.63
CA ASN A 36 14.20 1.59 -12.35
C ASN A 36 13.05 2.03 -11.42
N GLY A 37 11.82 1.63 -11.73
CA GLY A 37 10.60 2.06 -11.02
C GLY A 37 9.92 3.29 -11.63
N SER A 38 10.41 3.82 -12.76
CA SER A 38 9.85 5.01 -13.41
C SER A 38 9.64 4.82 -14.91
N ALA A 39 8.98 5.80 -15.55
CA ALA A 39 8.61 5.75 -16.97
C ALA A 39 9.72 6.22 -17.93
N HIS A 40 10.94 6.43 -17.43
CA HIS A 40 12.08 6.95 -18.17
C HIS A 40 13.03 5.84 -18.63
#